data_AF-A0A060C2U6-F1
#
_entry.id   AF-A0A060C2U6-F1
#
_cell.length_a   1.000
_cell.length_b   1.000
_cell.length_c   1.000
_cell.angle_alpha   90.00
_cell.angle_beta   90.00
_cell.angle_gamma   90.00
#
_symmetry.space_group_name_H-M   'P 1'
#
loop_
_entity.id
_entity.type
_entity.pdbx_description
1 polymer ?
#
loop_
_entity_poly.entity_id
_entity_poly.type
_entity_poly.pdbx_seq_one_letter_code
_entity_poly.pdbx_strand_id
1 'polypeptide(L)'
;VHAHDWQAALTIAYMRFGPARDVPSVMTVHNLAFQGRFPAGIFGGLGLAGEAMTVDGVEYYGGVGYLKAGLQSAWAITTVSPTYADEIRTPEHGMGLDGLINMRAPDLYGIVNGIDDEVWNPATDRILVQNMIRQTFKKRVQNRAVIEERFDLVADDSPLFCVVSRL
;
A
#
# COMPACT_ATOMS: atom_id res chain seq x y z
N VAL A 1 -17.11 -4.41 -0.55
CA VAL A 1 -16.17 -4.30 0.61
C VAL A 1 -14.78 -3.95 0.10
N HIS A 2 -14.08 -3.00 0.72
CA HIS A 2 -12.71 -2.65 0.35
C HIS A 2 -11.79 -3.01 1.52
N ALA A 3 -10.96 -4.04 1.35
CA ALA A 3 -10.03 -4.49 2.37
C ALA A 3 -8.61 -4.03 2.04
N HIS A 4 -7.83 -3.74 3.08
CA HIS A 4 -6.48 -3.21 2.96
C HIS A 4 -5.49 -4.09 3.72
N ASP A 5 -4.47 -4.56 3.00
CA ASP A 5 -3.41 -5.45 3.47
C ASP A 5 -3.87 -6.76 4.15
N TRP A 6 -2.90 -7.57 4.54
CA TRP A 6 -3.11 -8.93 5.04
C TRP A 6 -4.01 -8.99 6.28
N GLN A 7 -4.01 -7.93 7.11
CA GLN A 7 -4.79 -7.85 8.34
C GLN A 7 -6.30 -7.93 8.05
N ALA A 8 -6.76 -7.28 6.98
CA ALA A 8 -8.17 -7.27 6.59
C ALA A 8 -8.51 -8.30 5.50
N ALA A 9 -7.50 -8.94 4.88
CA ALA A 9 -7.66 -9.82 3.73
C ALA A 9 -8.61 -11.01 3.97
N LEU A 10 -8.63 -11.58 5.19
CA LEU A 10 -9.57 -12.66 5.51
C LEU A 10 -11.04 -12.23 5.44
N THR A 11 -11.37 -10.94 5.58
CA THR A 11 -12.74 -10.44 5.37
C THR A 11 -13.28 -10.91 4.02
N ILE A 12 -12.44 -10.83 2.98
CA ILE A 12 -12.82 -11.23 1.61
C ILE A 12 -12.94 -12.76 1.51
N ALA A 13 -12.07 -13.51 2.17
CA ALA A 13 -12.19 -14.97 2.23
C ALA A 13 -13.50 -15.40 2.92
N TYR A 14 -13.86 -14.79 4.05
CA TYR A 14 -15.14 -15.05 4.73
C TYR A 14 -16.35 -14.70 3.85
N MET A 15 -16.27 -13.64 3.05
CA MET A 15 -17.32 -13.32 2.08
C MET A 15 -17.45 -14.42 1.03
N ARG A 16 -16.35 -14.84 0.41
CA ARG A 16 -16.33 -15.88 -0.65
C ARG A 16 -16.89 -17.22 -0.17
N PHE A 17 -16.49 -17.66 1.01
CA PHE A 17 -16.91 -18.95 1.60
C PHE A 17 -18.13 -18.83 2.51
N GLY A 18 -18.84 -17.71 2.45
CA GLY A 18 -19.97 -17.40 3.30
C GLY A 18 -21.18 -16.90 2.51
N PRO A 19 -22.18 -16.33 3.20
CA PRO A 19 -23.42 -15.88 2.56
C PRO A 19 -23.25 -14.66 1.65
N ALA A 20 -22.11 -13.97 1.71
CA ALA A 20 -21.82 -12.75 0.96
C ALA A 20 -20.99 -12.99 -0.31
N ARG A 21 -20.95 -14.22 -0.84
CA ARG A 21 -20.08 -14.61 -1.95
C ARG A 21 -20.28 -13.81 -3.25
N ASP A 22 -21.50 -13.30 -3.45
CA ASP A 22 -21.89 -12.55 -4.65
C ASP A 22 -21.72 -11.03 -4.47
N VAL A 23 -21.22 -10.58 -3.30
CA VAL A 23 -21.00 -9.16 -3.01
C VAL A 23 -19.60 -8.75 -3.49
N PRO A 24 -19.48 -7.69 -4.33
CA PRO A 24 -18.19 -7.23 -4.84
C PRO A 24 -17.20 -6.84 -3.72
N SER A 25 -15.94 -7.19 -3.93
CA SER A 25 -14.85 -6.89 -3.01
C SER A 25 -13.58 -6.43 -3.72
N VAL A 26 -12.86 -5.51 -3.09
CA VAL A 26 -11.57 -4.99 -3.58
C VAL A 26 -10.51 -5.24 -2.51
N MET A 27 -9.36 -5.76 -2.94
CA MET A 27 -8.19 -5.95 -2.09
C MET A 27 -7.10 -4.95 -2.47
N THR A 28 -6.80 -3.97 -1.61
CA THR A 28 -5.62 -3.12 -1.78
C THR A 28 -4.41 -3.72 -1.08
N VAL A 29 -3.31 -3.85 -1.81
CA VAL A 29 -1.99 -4.14 -1.25
C VAL A 29 -1.17 -2.86 -1.18
N HIS A 30 -0.76 -2.43 0.02
CA HIS A 30 0.17 -1.31 0.19
C HIS A 30 1.61 -1.78 0.34
N ASN A 31 1.81 -2.98 0.88
CA ASN A 31 3.13 -3.57 1.02
C ASN A 31 3.08 -5.11 0.96
N LEU A 32 3.57 -5.67 -0.14
CA LEU A 32 3.56 -7.11 -0.39
C LEU A 32 4.50 -7.92 0.53
N ALA A 33 5.42 -7.26 1.25
CA ALA A 33 6.30 -7.94 2.20
C ALA A 33 5.53 -8.50 3.42
N PHE A 34 4.39 -7.89 3.78
CA PHE A 34 3.58 -8.33 4.91
C PHE A 34 2.39 -9.16 4.42
N GLN A 35 2.53 -10.48 4.46
CA GLN A 35 1.57 -11.39 3.85
C GLN A 35 0.62 -12.11 4.83
N GLY A 36 0.93 -12.07 6.13
CA GLY A 36 0.19 -12.85 7.13
C GLY A 36 0.26 -14.36 6.84
N ARG A 37 1.48 -14.92 6.82
CA ARG A 37 1.72 -16.36 6.66
C ARG A 37 1.73 -17.03 8.03
N PHE A 38 0.97 -18.11 8.17
CA PHE A 38 0.84 -18.86 9.41
C PHE A 38 0.90 -20.38 9.17
N PRO A 39 1.28 -21.19 10.18
CA PRO A 39 1.19 -22.64 10.08
C PRO A 39 -0.26 -23.13 9.92
N ALA A 40 -0.48 -24.25 9.22
CA ALA A 40 -1.82 -24.81 9.00
C ALA A 40 -2.62 -25.09 10.29
N GLY A 41 -1.94 -25.30 11.42
CA GLY A 41 -2.58 -25.58 12.71
C GLY A 41 -3.54 -24.49 13.19
N ILE A 42 -3.42 -23.25 12.69
CA ILE A 42 -4.36 -22.17 13.06
C ILE A 42 -5.73 -22.30 12.38
N PHE A 43 -5.85 -23.07 11.30
CA PHE A 43 -7.02 -23.06 10.41
C PHE A 43 -8.31 -23.39 11.16
N GLY A 44 -8.29 -24.36 12.08
CA GLY A 44 -9.47 -24.73 12.86
C GLY A 44 -10.03 -23.60 13.73
N GLY A 45 -9.19 -22.64 14.13
CA GLY A 45 -9.59 -21.46 14.89
C GLY A 45 -10.17 -20.32 14.04
N LEU A 46 -10.06 -20.40 12.71
CA LEU A 46 -10.57 -19.37 11.79
C LEU A 46 -12.08 -19.51 11.54
N GLY A 47 -12.69 -20.65 11.83
CA GLY A 47 -14.13 -20.84 11.58
C GLY A 47 -14.54 -20.80 10.10
N LEU A 48 -13.59 -20.95 9.18
CA LEU A 48 -13.85 -21.14 7.75
C LEU A 48 -14.29 -22.59 7.47
N ALA A 49 -15.16 -22.77 6.48
CA ALA A 49 -15.52 -24.11 6.00
C ALA A 49 -14.28 -24.84 5.46
N GLY A 50 -14.25 -26.18 5.58
CA GLY A 50 -13.09 -26.99 5.19
C GLY A 50 -12.66 -26.81 3.73
N GLU A 51 -13.59 -26.50 2.84
CA GLU A 51 -13.34 -26.17 1.42
C GLU A 51 -12.44 -24.94 1.22
N ALA A 52 -12.33 -24.08 2.21
CA ALA A 52 -11.44 -22.92 2.17
C ALA A 52 -9.95 -23.31 2.29
N MET A 53 -9.61 -24.47 2.85
CA MET A 53 -8.22 -24.94 2.99
C MET A 53 -7.72 -25.59 1.70
N THR A 54 -7.72 -24.82 0.62
CA THR A 54 -7.30 -25.25 -0.73
C THR A 54 -6.44 -24.19 -1.40
N VAL A 55 -5.75 -24.58 -2.48
CA VAL A 55 -4.95 -23.66 -3.30
C VAL A 55 -5.80 -22.53 -3.90
N ASP A 56 -7.09 -22.76 -4.13
CA ASP A 56 -8.03 -21.72 -4.56
C ASP A 56 -8.67 -20.93 -3.40
N GLY A 57 -8.30 -21.26 -2.16
CA GLY A 57 -8.74 -20.60 -0.93
C GLY A 57 -7.57 -20.02 -0.14
N VAL A 58 -7.45 -20.41 1.13
CA VAL A 58 -6.48 -19.81 2.08
C VAL A 58 -5.16 -20.54 2.18
N GLU A 59 -5.05 -21.76 1.62
CA GLU A 59 -3.84 -22.56 1.73
C GLU A 59 -2.68 -21.88 1.01
N TYR A 60 -1.49 -21.90 1.64
CA TYR A 60 -0.29 -21.35 1.04
C TYR A 60 0.96 -22.06 1.57
N TYR A 61 1.62 -22.84 0.70
CA TYR A 61 2.83 -23.63 1.01
C TYR A 61 2.70 -24.53 2.25
N GLY A 62 1.57 -25.23 2.37
CA GLY A 62 1.24 -26.09 3.50
C GLY A 62 0.81 -25.33 4.77
N GLY A 63 0.67 -24.01 4.69
CA GLY A 63 0.18 -23.13 5.74
C GLY A 63 -1.09 -22.38 5.35
N VAL A 64 -1.36 -21.29 6.07
CA VAL A 64 -2.44 -20.35 5.78
C VAL A 64 -1.82 -19.01 5.40
N GLY A 65 -2.22 -18.45 4.25
CA GLY A 65 -1.79 -17.13 3.79
C GLY A 65 -2.95 -16.15 3.76
N TYR A 66 -2.98 -15.16 4.66
CA TYR A 66 -4.09 -14.21 4.75
C TYR A 66 -4.15 -13.31 3.52
N LEU A 67 -3.03 -12.69 3.14
CA LEU A 67 -2.98 -11.83 1.95
C LEU A 67 -3.30 -12.62 0.69
N LYS A 68 -2.69 -13.82 0.57
CA LYS A 68 -2.96 -14.76 -0.52
C LYS A 68 -4.45 -15.06 -0.64
N ALA A 69 -5.14 -15.33 0.48
CA ALA A 69 -6.57 -15.60 0.49
C ALA A 69 -7.40 -14.42 -0.02
N GLY A 70 -7.06 -13.20 0.41
CA GLY A 70 -7.69 -11.97 -0.06
C GLY A 70 -7.50 -11.74 -1.56
N LEU A 71 -6.25 -11.86 -2.05
CA LEU A 71 -5.91 -11.75 -3.47
C LEU A 71 -6.63 -12.79 -4.32
N GLN A 72 -6.69 -14.04 -3.85
CA GLN A 72 -7.38 -15.13 -4.55
C GLN A 72 -8.90 -14.90 -4.63
N SER A 73 -9.49 -14.25 -3.62
CA SER A 73 -10.94 -14.17 -3.43
C SER A 73 -11.58 -12.84 -3.83
N ALA A 74 -10.79 -11.78 -3.97
CA ALA A 74 -11.31 -10.46 -4.32
C ALA A 74 -11.89 -10.44 -5.74
N TRP A 75 -12.83 -9.54 -6.01
CA TRP A 75 -13.26 -9.23 -7.38
C TRP A 75 -12.21 -8.40 -8.12
N ALA A 76 -11.62 -7.40 -7.45
CA ALA A 76 -10.54 -6.59 -8.00
C ALA A 76 -9.40 -6.44 -6.99
N ILE A 77 -8.20 -6.25 -7.51
CA ILE A 77 -7.00 -6.01 -6.73
C ILE A 77 -6.48 -4.62 -7.08
N THR A 78 -6.17 -3.83 -6.06
CA THR A 78 -5.62 -2.49 -6.24
C THR A 78 -4.28 -2.35 -5.53
N THR A 79 -3.46 -1.43 -6.02
CA THR A 79 -2.24 -1.03 -5.34
C THR A 79 -1.92 0.44 -5.57
N VAL A 80 -0.86 0.95 -4.92
CA VAL A 80 -0.61 2.38 -4.73
C VAL A 80 -0.04 3.12 -5.94
N SER A 81 0.27 2.42 -7.03
CA SER A 81 0.65 3.03 -8.31
C SER A 81 0.61 1.99 -9.45
N PRO A 82 0.46 2.44 -10.72
CA PRO A 82 0.59 1.56 -11.89
C PRO A 82 1.96 0.86 -11.96
N THR A 83 3.03 1.60 -11.68
CA THR A 83 4.40 1.04 -11.67
C THR A 83 4.54 -0.07 -10.64
N TYR A 84 4.04 0.14 -9.42
CA TYR A 84 4.12 -0.90 -8.39
C TYR A 84 3.26 -2.11 -8.72
N ALA A 85 2.12 -1.93 -9.42
CA ALA A 85 1.31 -3.04 -9.93
C ALA A 85 2.07 -3.92 -10.93
N ASP A 86 2.93 -3.33 -11.76
CA ASP A 86 3.81 -4.07 -12.66
C ASP A 86 4.99 -4.71 -11.94
N GLU A 87 5.59 -4.00 -10.97
CA GLU A 87 6.71 -4.52 -10.18
C GLU A 87 6.31 -5.81 -9.44
N ILE A 88 5.19 -5.82 -8.71
CA ILE A 88 4.76 -6.98 -7.91
C ILE A 88 4.40 -8.23 -8.73
N ARG A 89 4.36 -8.13 -10.05
CA ARG A 89 4.19 -9.25 -10.98
C ARG A 89 5.50 -9.94 -11.35
N THR A 90 6.62 -9.37 -10.94
CA THR A 90 7.96 -9.94 -11.17
C THR A 90 8.38 -10.81 -9.97
N PRO A 91 9.16 -11.89 -10.17
CA PRO A 91 9.68 -12.69 -9.06
C PRO A 91 10.46 -11.88 -8.03
N GLU A 92 11.17 -10.84 -8.48
CA GLU A 92 12.03 -9.98 -7.65
C GLU A 92 11.23 -9.18 -6.61
N HIS A 93 10.03 -8.72 -6.96
CA HIS A 93 9.21 -7.86 -6.08
C HIS A 93 7.92 -8.53 -5.63
N GLY A 94 7.53 -9.64 -6.25
CA GLY A 94 6.28 -10.36 -5.99
C GLY A 94 6.30 -11.19 -4.72
N MET A 95 7.45 -11.35 -4.06
CA MET A 95 7.57 -12.00 -2.75
C MET A 95 6.93 -13.40 -2.71
N GLY A 96 7.00 -14.15 -3.83
CA GLY A 96 6.40 -15.47 -4.00
C GLY A 96 4.88 -15.48 -4.20
N LEU A 97 4.27 -14.33 -4.46
CA LEU A 97 2.87 -14.16 -4.87
C LEU A 97 2.74 -13.73 -6.34
N ASP A 98 3.85 -13.48 -7.04
CA ASP A 98 3.89 -13.06 -8.45
C ASP A 98 3.08 -13.99 -9.35
N GLY A 99 3.15 -15.31 -9.16
CA GLY A 99 2.34 -16.26 -9.93
C GLY A 99 0.82 -16.05 -9.75
N LEU A 100 0.37 -15.84 -8.51
CA LEU A 100 -1.04 -15.54 -8.21
C LEU A 100 -1.44 -14.18 -8.78
N ILE A 101 -0.61 -13.16 -8.60
CA ILE A 101 -0.88 -11.81 -9.09
C ILE A 101 -0.96 -11.81 -10.62
N ASN A 102 -0.09 -12.55 -11.32
CA ASN A 102 -0.15 -12.68 -12.77
C ASN A 102 -1.42 -13.40 -13.25
N MET A 103 -1.88 -14.43 -12.54
CA MET A 103 -3.18 -15.07 -12.82
C MET A 103 -4.33 -14.07 -12.70
N ARG A 104 -4.23 -13.13 -11.76
CA ARG A 104 -5.21 -12.07 -11.51
C ARG A 104 -4.90 -10.74 -12.21
N ALA A 105 -3.95 -10.71 -13.15
CA ALA A 105 -3.53 -9.48 -13.82
C ALA A 105 -4.68 -8.72 -14.52
N PRO A 106 -5.69 -9.36 -15.14
CA PRO A 106 -6.84 -8.66 -15.70
C PRO A 106 -7.65 -7.84 -14.67
N ASP A 107 -7.58 -8.21 -13.40
CA ASP A 107 -8.30 -7.58 -12.29
C ASP A 107 -7.37 -6.70 -11.42
N LEU A 108 -6.12 -6.48 -11.83
CA LEU A 108 -5.13 -5.72 -11.09
C LEU A 108 -5.04 -4.28 -11.57
N TYR A 109 -5.14 -3.33 -10.64
CA TYR A 109 -5.11 -1.90 -10.93
C TYR A 109 -4.12 -1.16 -10.02
N GLY A 110 -3.33 -0.26 -10.60
CA GLY A 110 -2.53 0.68 -9.84
C GLY A 110 -3.19 2.06 -9.78
N ILE A 111 -3.42 2.57 -8.57
CA ILE A 111 -4.07 3.85 -8.32
C ILE A 111 -3.14 4.71 -7.46
N VAL A 112 -2.68 5.83 -8.02
CA VAL A 112 -1.74 6.74 -7.35
C VAL A 112 -2.43 7.43 -6.18
N ASN A 113 -1.74 7.47 -5.03
CA ASN A 113 -2.22 8.20 -3.87
C ASN A 113 -2.25 9.72 -4.12
N GLY A 114 -3.23 10.39 -3.52
CA GLY A 114 -3.28 11.85 -3.47
C GLY A 114 -2.61 12.41 -2.21
N ILE A 115 -2.60 13.74 -2.13
CA ILE A 115 -2.33 14.50 -0.92
C ILE A 115 -3.50 15.46 -0.67
N ASP A 116 -3.64 15.93 0.56
CA ASP A 116 -4.57 17.01 0.91
C ASP A 116 -3.96 18.36 0.51
N ASP A 117 -4.52 19.02 -0.50
CA ASP A 117 -4.00 20.28 -1.05
C ASP A 117 -4.52 21.53 -0.33
N GLU A 118 -5.41 21.38 0.66
CA GLU A 118 -5.74 22.45 1.61
C GLU A 118 -4.69 22.53 2.71
N VAL A 119 -4.24 21.36 3.19
CA VAL A 119 -3.17 21.24 4.18
C VAL A 119 -1.80 21.51 3.55
N TRP A 120 -1.48 20.86 2.42
CA TRP A 120 -0.18 20.95 1.75
C TRP A 120 -0.16 22.04 0.68
N ASN A 121 -0.44 23.28 1.08
CA ASN A 121 -0.54 24.41 0.16
C ASN A 121 0.53 25.49 0.43
N PRO A 122 1.60 25.59 -0.37
CA PRO A 122 2.64 26.60 -0.15
C PRO A 122 2.13 28.05 -0.17
N ALA A 123 0.97 28.31 -0.77
CA ALA A 123 0.36 29.64 -0.84
C ALA A 123 -0.30 30.08 0.48
N THR A 124 -0.72 29.14 1.33
CA THR A 124 -1.52 29.41 2.53
C THR A 124 -1.01 28.70 3.80
N ASP A 125 -0.03 27.79 3.66
CA ASP A 125 0.54 27.03 4.77
C ASP A 125 1.16 27.96 5.81
N ARG A 126 0.60 27.91 7.02
CA ARG A 126 1.01 28.76 8.16
C ARG A 126 2.31 28.29 8.81
N ILE A 127 2.80 27.10 8.48
CA ILE A 127 4.06 26.55 8.98
C ILE A 127 5.24 27.15 8.22
N LEU A 128 5.04 27.54 6.95
CA LEU A 128 6.05 28.24 6.18
C LEU A 128 6.22 29.67 6.70
N VAL A 129 7.47 30.06 6.95
CA VAL A 129 7.80 31.45 7.31
C VAL A 129 7.48 32.40 6.15
N GLN A 130 7.58 31.91 4.92
CA GLN A 130 7.17 32.63 3.73
C GLN A 130 6.32 31.77 2.79
N ASN A 131 5.06 32.16 2.62
CA ASN A 131 4.21 31.59 1.58
C ASN A 131 4.69 31.95 0.17
N MET A 132 4.49 31.02 -0.75
CA MET A 132 4.93 31.13 -2.13
C MET A 132 3.98 30.43 -3.10
N ILE A 133 3.94 30.96 -4.32
CA ILE A 133 3.26 30.36 -5.47
C ILE A 133 4.28 30.17 -6.59
N ARG A 134 3.91 29.50 -7.68
CA ARG A 134 4.80 29.24 -8.82
C ARG A 134 5.52 30.50 -9.33
N GLN A 135 4.82 31.63 -9.37
CA GLN A 135 5.34 32.93 -9.83
C GLN A 135 6.31 33.56 -8.82
N THR A 136 6.15 33.27 -7.53
CA THR A 136 6.97 33.83 -6.44
C THR A 136 7.94 32.81 -5.85
N PHE A 137 8.23 31.71 -6.54
CA PHE A 137 9.07 30.60 -6.09
C PHE A 137 10.48 31.02 -5.61
N LYS A 138 11.00 32.17 -6.07
CA LYS A 138 12.27 32.74 -5.56
C LYS A 138 12.22 33.10 -4.06
N LYS A 139 11.03 33.35 -3.51
CA LYS A 139 10.82 33.62 -2.08
C LYS A 139 11.17 32.43 -1.17
N ARG A 140 11.34 31.22 -1.72
CA ARG A 140 11.76 30.03 -0.96
C ARG A 140 13.07 30.20 -0.19
N VAL A 141 13.93 31.14 -0.58
CA VAL A 141 15.19 31.44 0.13
C VAL A 141 14.96 31.82 1.59
N GLN A 142 13.81 32.44 1.91
CA GLN A 142 13.43 32.78 3.28
C GLN A 142 13.09 31.52 4.10
N ASN A 143 12.42 30.53 3.48
CA ASN A 143 12.19 29.24 4.12
C ASN A 143 13.49 28.43 4.26
N ARG A 144 14.42 28.53 3.28
CA ARG A 144 15.74 27.89 3.34
C ARG A 144 16.55 28.37 4.55
N ALA A 145 16.64 29.68 4.76
CA ALA A 145 17.41 30.26 5.85
C ALA A 145 16.98 29.73 7.23
N VAL A 146 15.66 29.51 7.42
CA VAL A 146 15.10 28.96 8.66
C VAL A 146 15.51 27.49 8.86
N ILE A 147 15.61 26.71 7.78
CA ILE A 147 16.09 25.32 7.86
C ILE A 147 17.58 25.30 8.18
N GLU A 148 18.38 26.13 7.51
CA GLU A 148 19.82 26.24 7.77
C GLU A 148 20.10 26.63 9.21
N GLU A 149 19.43 27.64 9.73
CA GLU A 149 19.54 28.05 11.14
C GLU A 149 19.11 26.92 12.09
N ARG A 150 17.97 26.26 11.82
CA ARG A 150 17.44 25.21 12.71
C ARG A 150 18.33 23.98 12.80
N PHE A 151 19.05 23.67 11.72
CA PHE A 151 19.95 22.51 11.65
C PHE A 151 21.43 22.88 11.80
N ASP A 152 21.74 24.13 12.17
CA ASP A 152 23.10 24.66 12.34
C ASP A 152 23.99 24.42 11.10
N LEU A 153 23.42 24.69 9.92
CA LEU A 153 24.10 24.57 8.63
C LEU A 153 24.73 25.90 8.22
N VAL A 154 25.76 25.81 7.36
CA VAL A 154 26.35 27.01 6.74
C VAL A 154 25.32 27.65 5.82
N ALA A 155 25.02 28.93 6.07
CA ALA A 155 24.12 29.72 5.22
C ALA A 155 24.87 30.20 3.97
N ASP A 156 24.71 29.47 2.86
CA ASP A 156 25.28 29.79 1.57
C ASP A 156 24.38 29.36 0.39
N ASP A 157 24.86 29.56 -0.83
CA ASP A 157 24.12 29.20 -2.06
C ASP A 157 24.33 27.75 -2.51
N SER A 158 24.97 26.91 -1.68
CA SER A 158 25.21 25.49 -2.02
C SER A 158 23.91 24.68 -2.06
N PRO A 159 23.85 23.54 -2.76
CA PRO A 159 22.66 22.70 -2.77
C PRO A 159 22.30 22.16 -1.37
N LEU A 160 21.06 22.40 -0.93
CA LEU A 160 20.51 21.83 0.28
C LEU A 160 19.63 20.61 -0.06
N PHE A 161 20.05 19.44 0.38
CA PHE A 161 19.27 18.21 0.27
C PHE A 161 18.63 17.87 1.61
N CYS A 162 17.45 17.25 1.58
CA CYS A 162 16.77 16.77 2.78
C CYS A 162 16.27 15.34 2.58
N VAL A 163 16.22 14.59 3.68
CA VAL A 163 15.57 13.28 3.75
C VAL A 163 14.57 13.33 4.88
N VAL A 164 13.30 13.13 4.55
CA VAL A 164 12.21 12.99 5.52
C VAL A 164 11.59 11.61 5.28
N SER A 165 12.06 10.61 6.03
CA SER A 165 11.64 9.22 5.90
C SER A 165 11.62 8.53 7.26
N ARG A 166 11.01 7.34 7.32
CA ARG A 166 11.33 6.38 8.38
C ARG A 166 12.77 5.91 8.19
N LEU A 167 13.48 5.64 9.30
CA LEU A 167 14.84 5.11 9.31
C LEU A 167 14.82 3.58 9.30
#